data_AF-A0A2V7RNE5-F1
#
_entry.id   AF-A0A2V7RNE5-F1
#
_cell.length_a   1.000
_cell.length_b   1.000
_cell.length_c   1.000
_cell.angle_alpha   90.00
_cell.angle_beta   90.00
_cell.angle_gamma   90.00
#
_symmetry.space_group_name_H-M   'P 1'
#
loop_
_entity.id
_entity.type
_entity.pdbx_description
1 polymer ?
#
loop_
_entity_poly.entity_id
_entity_poly.type
_entity_poly.pdbx_seq_one_letter_code
_entity_poly.pdbx_strand_id
1 'polypeptide(L)'
;MNSSVAAGRLYVVSTPIGNLGDFSFRAIDVLRGVALILAEDTRHSRTLLDRYEIRTPVASHHEHNEAKMTPGLVARLRGGEDLALISDAGTPLLSDPGARLVSAALDAGVVVTPIPGASALLSALVASGINSERFTFYGFFPRKGRDRASTLAELASLPHTAIVYEAPTRLAETLTELEALG
;
A
#
# COMPACT_ATOMS: atom_id res chain seq x y z
N MET A 1 -9.26 -37.15 -16.19
CA MET A 1 -9.51 -36.60 -14.84
C MET A 1 -8.92 -35.20 -14.83
N ASN A 2 -9.77 -34.16 -14.87
CA ASN A 2 -9.30 -32.78 -14.80
C ASN A 2 -8.99 -32.48 -13.34
N SER A 3 -7.72 -32.59 -12.94
CA SER A 3 -7.30 -32.14 -11.61
C SER A 3 -7.42 -30.63 -11.62
N SER A 4 -8.44 -30.08 -10.94
CA SER A 4 -8.55 -28.63 -10.77
C SER A 4 -7.35 -28.17 -9.96
N VAL A 5 -6.40 -27.48 -10.59
CA VAL A 5 -5.32 -26.83 -9.87
C VAL A 5 -5.96 -25.83 -8.91
N ALA A 6 -5.66 -25.96 -7.62
CA ALA A 6 -6.11 -24.99 -6.64
C ALA A 6 -5.52 -23.62 -7.00
N ALA A 7 -6.35 -22.58 -7.05
CA ALA A 7 -5.88 -21.24 -7.33
C ALA A 7 -4.84 -20.82 -6.28
N GLY A 8 -3.83 -20.06 -6.74
CA GLY A 8 -2.86 -19.43 -5.86
C GLY A 8 -3.48 -18.27 -5.08
N ARG A 9 -2.63 -17.56 -4.35
CA ARG A 9 -3.03 -16.48 -3.45
C ARG A 9 -2.28 -15.21 -3.82
N LEU A 10 -2.98 -14.09 -3.73
CA LEU A 10 -2.36 -12.76 -3.79
C LEU A 10 -2.09 -12.28 -2.37
N TYR A 11 -0.82 -12.17 -1.98
CA TYR A 11 -0.44 -11.61 -0.69
C TYR A 11 -0.24 -10.10 -0.82
N VAL A 12 -0.83 -9.32 0.07
CA VAL A 12 -0.59 -7.86 0.17
C VAL A 12 0.31 -7.65 1.37
N VAL A 13 1.58 -7.32 1.14
CA VAL A 13 2.63 -7.41 2.17
C VAL A 13 3.16 -6.03 2.51
N SER A 14 3.01 -5.64 3.78
CA SER A 14 3.55 -4.37 4.26
C SER A 14 5.07 -4.41 4.38
N THR A 15 5.75 -3.38 3.92
CA THR A 15 7.21 -3.17 4.03
C THR A 15 7.54 -2.14 5.11
N PRO A 16 8.79 -2.08 5.60
CA PRO A 16 9.20 -1.07 6.58
C PRO A 16 9.03 0.37 6.10
N ILE A 17 8.82 1.31 7.02
CA ILE A 17 8.67 2.76 6.74
C ILE A 17 9.91 3.59 7.13
N GLY A 18 11.08 2.96 7.22
CA GLY A 18 12.35 3.63 7.53
C GLY A 18 13.27 2.85 8.47
N ASN A 19 12.73 1.94 9.28
CA ASN A 19 13.52 1.05 10.12
C ASN A 19 13.35 -0.40 9.68
N LEU A 20 14.42 -1.02 9.18
CA LEU A 20 14.38 -2.39 8.67
C LEU A 20 13.89 -3.40 9.72
N GLY A 21 14.07 -3.14 11.02
CA GLY A 21 13.61 -3.98 12.11
C GLY A 21 12.07 -4.12 12.21
N ASP A 22 11.31 -3.26 11.53
CA ASP A 22 9.84 -3.33 11.51
C ASP A 22 9.30 -4.36 10.50
N PHE A 23 10.18 -5.12 9.84
CA PHE A 23 9.76 -6.15 8.90
C PHE A 23 9.38 -7.43 9.63
N SER A 24 8.14 -7.90 9.43
CA SER A 24 7.64 -9.07 10.15
C SER A 24 8.22 -10.38 9.59
N PHE A 25 8.45 -11.36 10.47
CA PHE A 25 8.88 -12.70 10.05
C PHE A 25 7.92 -13.31 9.02
N ARG A 26 6.61 -13.11 9.20
CA ARG A 26 5.59 -13.59 8.26
C ARG A 26 5.73 -12.95 6.87
N ALA A 27 6.08 -11.66 6.79
CA ALA A 27 6.33 -11.01 5.52
C ALA A 27 7.55 -11.63 4.81
N ILE A 28 8.64 -11.85 5.53
CA ILE A 28 9.86 -12.48 4.99
C ILE A 28 9.54 -13.89 4.46
N ASP A 29 8.84 -14.71 5.25
CA ASP A 29 8.49 -16.09 4.85
C ASP A 29 7.60 -16.12 3.61
N VAL A 30 6.57 -15.26 3.56
CA VAL A 30 5.69 -15.13 2.39
C VAL A 30 6.51 -14.73 1.16
N LEU A 31 7.32 -13.68 1.26
CA LEU A 31 8.07 -13.17 0.11
C LEU A 31 9.10 -14.17 -0.40
N ARG A 32 9.65 -15.06 0.44
CA ARG A 32 10.51 -16.17 0.02
C ARG A 32 9.76 -17.31 -0.67
N GLY A 33 8.47 -17.48 -0.39
CA GLY A 33 7.64 -18.59 -0.87
C GLY A 33 6.82 -18.31 -2.12
N VAL A 34 6.53 -17.04 -2.43
CA VAL A 34 5.76 -16.67 -3.65
C VAL A 34 6.58 -16.85 -4.93
N ALA A 35 5.91 -17.00 -6.07
CA ALA A 35 6.54 -17.13 -7.38
C ALA A 35 7.02 -15.79 -7.96
N LEU A 36 6.40 -14.67 -7.56
CA LEU A 36 6.75 -13.32 -8.02
C LEU A 36 6.38 -12.29 -6.96
N ILE A 37 7.25 -11.30 -6.78
CA ILE A 37 6.99 -10.07 -6.02
C ILE A 37 6.71 -8.94 -7.01
N LEU A 38 5.62 -8.21 -6.78
CA LEU A 38 5.20 -7.02 -7.51
C LEU A 38 5.53 -5.81 -6.63
N ALA A 39 6.34 -4.90 -7.16
CA ALA A 39 6.80 -3.71 -6.44
C ALA A 39 6.66 -2.47 -7.31
N GLU A 40 6.37 -1.32 -6.71
CA GLU A 40 6.31 -0.04 -7.43
C GLU A 40 7.68 0.30 -8.02
N ASP A 41 8.70 0.48 -7.17
CA ASP A 41 10.10 0.61 -7.58
C ASP A 41 10.92 -0.64 -7.18
N THR A 42 11.23 -1.45 -8.18
CA THR A 42 12.08 -2.64 -8.02
C THR A 42 13.50 -2.33 -7.53
N ARG A 43 14.02 -1.10 -7.74
CA ARG A 43 15.34 -0.67 -7.27
C ARG A 43 15.30 -0.38 -5.77
N HIS A 44 14.24 0.30 -5.31
CA HIS A 44 14.01 0.54 -3.89
C HIS A 44 13.86 -0.80 -3.16
N SER A 45 12.93 -1.62 -3.63
CA SER A 45 12.62 -2.91 -3.03
C SER A 45 13.82 -3.85 -2.97
N ARG A 46 14.74 -3.79 -3.94
CA ARG A 46 15.93 -4.66 -3.96
C ARG A 46 16.80 -4.53 -2.70
N THR A 47 16.98 -3.31 -2.19
CA THR A 47 17.77 -3.10 -0.96
C THR A 47 17.16 -3.85 0.24
N LEU A 48 15.84 -3.79 0.38
CA LEU A 48 15.10 -4.53 1.41
C LEU A 48 15.22 -6.05 1.20
N LEU A 49 14.99 -6.52 -0.02
CA LEU A 49 15.00 -7.94 -0.34
C LEU A 49 16.39 -8.56 -0.14
N ASP A 50 17.45 -7.88 -0.57
CA ASP A 50 18.84 -8.33 -0.41
C ASP A 50 19.22 -8.45 1.07
N ARG A 51 18.81 -7.47 1.90
CA ARG A 51 19.05 -7.48 3.35
C ARG A 51 18.49 -8.74 4.03
N TYR A 52 17.34 -9.21 3.57
CA TYR A 52 16.64 -10.37 4.11
C TYR A 52 16.85 -11.65 3.29
N GLU A 53 17.80 -11.63 2.36
CA GLU A 53 18.16 -12.76 1.49
C GLU A 53 16.95 -13.34 0.73
N ILE A 54 16.02 -12.47 0.32
CA ILE A 54 14.85 -12.86 -0.45
C ILE A 54 15.24 -12.87 -1.93
N ARG A 55 15.31 -14.08 -2.52
CA ARG A 55 15.76 -14.30 -3.91
C ARG A 55 14.64 -14.39 -4.94
N THR A 56 13.41 -14.20 -4.49
CA THR A 56 12.22 -14.30 -5.34
C THR A 56 12.27 -13.28 -6.46
N PRO A 57 11.88 -13.66 -7.71
CA PRO A 57 11.83 -12.72 -8.82
C PRO A 57 10.94 -11.51 -8.49
N VAL A 58 11.34 -10.34 -8.98
CA VAL A 58 10.62 -9.07 -8.77
C VAL A 58 10.25 -8.45 -10.11
N ALA A 59 9.02 -7.98 -10.24
CA ALA A 59 8.55 -7.21 -11.38
C ALA A 59 8.00 -5.86 -10.94
N SER A 60 8.20 -4.85 -11.79
CA SER A 60 7.66 -3.52 -11.56
C SER A 60 6.15 -3.51 -11.78
N HIS A 61 5.41 -2.96 -10.83
CA HIS A 61 3.96 -2.83 -10.84
C HIS A 61 3.57 -1.47 -10.24
N HIS A 62 3.26 -0.52 -11.11
CA HIS A 62 2.97 0.88 -10.76
C HIS A 62 1.75 1.38 -11.55
N GLU A 63 1.20 2.54 -11.18
CA GLU A 63 -0.05 3.07 -11.76
C GLU A 63 -0.08 3.06 -13.30
N HIS A 64 1.03 3.41 -13.95
CA HIS A 64 1.10 3.46 -15.41
C HIS A 64 1.06 2.09 -16.13
N ASN A 65 1.40 0.99 -15.45
CA ASN A 65 1.47 -0.35 -16.07
C ASN A 65 0.43 -1.33 -15.51
N GLU A 66 -0.19 -1.02 -14.38
CA GLU A 66 -1.11 -1.90 -13.65
C GLU A 66 -2.25 -2.40 -14.57
N ALA A 67 -2.88 -1.50 -15.33
CA ALA A 67 -3.97 -1.86 -16.24
C ALA A 67 -3.56 -2.90 -17.29
N LYS A 68 -2.32 -2.81 -17.80
CA LYS A 68 -1.79 -3.71 -18.82
C LYS A 68 -1.39 -5.06 -18.22
N MET A 69 -0.83 -5.06 -17.01
CA MET A 69 -0.29 -6.27 -16.37
C MET A 69 -1.36 -7.12 -15.67
N THR A 70 -2.41 -6.48 -15.15
CA THR A 70 -3.44 -7.12 -14.33
C THR A 70 -4.00 -8.42 -14.95
N PRO A 71 -4.41 -8.48 -16.23
CA PRO A 71 -4.96 -9.72 -16.80
C PRO A 71 -4.00 -10.90 -16.76
N GLY A 72 -2.71 -10.66 -17.02
CA GLY A 72 -1.68 -11.69 -16.99
C GLY A 72 -1.37 -12.17 -15.57
N LEU A 73 -1.37 -11.26 -14.59
CA LEU A 73 -1.17 -11.59 -13.18
C LEU A 73 -2.33 -12.42 -12.61
N VAL A 74 -3.57 -12.04 -12.94
CA VAL A 74 -4.76 -12.81 -12.57
C VAL A 74 -4.73 -14.21 -13.19
N ALA A 75 -4.29 -14.35 -14.45
CA ALA A 75 -4.14 -15.66 -15.08
C ALA A 75 -3.14 -16.55 -14.33
N ARG A 76 -1.99 -16.00 -13.89
CA ARG A 76 -0.99 -16.72 -13.08
C ARG A 76 -1.55 -17.17 -11.72
N LEU A 77 -2.26 -16.28 -11.03
CA LEU A 77 -2.95 -16.60 -9.77
C LEU A 77 -3.95 -17.75 -9.95
N ARG A 78 -4.78 -17.69 -11.00
CA ARG A 78 -5.71 -18.79 -11.32
C ARG A 78 -5.00 -20.08 -11.73
N GLY A 79 -3.79 -19.97 -12.27
CA GLY A 79 -2.91 -21.08 -12.60
C GLY A 79 -2.25 -21.77 -11.40
N GLY A 80 -2.48 -21.28 -10.17
CA GLY A 80 -1.94 -21.86 -8.95
C GLY A 80 -0.70 -21.18 -8.40
N GLU A 81 -0.23 -20.10 -9.03
CA GLU A 81 0.94 -19.38 -8.55
C GLU A 81 0.57 -18.38 -7.45
N ASP A 82 1.28 -18.43 -6.33
CA ASP A 82 1.22 -17.41 -5.30
C ASP A 82 2.04 -16.19 -5.73
N LEU A 83 1.47 -14.99 -5.61
CA LEU A 83 2.13 -13.71 -5.91
C LEU A 83 2.07 -12.79 -4.69
N ALA A 84 3.05 -11.92 -4.52
CA ALA A 84 3.01 -10.86 -3.50
C ALA A 84 3.02 -9.47 -4.13
N LEU A 85 2.23 -8.57 -3.57
CA LEU A 85 2.27 -7.14 -3.83
C LEU A 85 2.89 -6.44 -2.62
N ILE A 86 3.94 -5.65 -2.85
CA ILE A 86 4.58 -4.77 -1.86
C ILE A 86 4.53 -3.32 -2.34
N SER A 87 4.59 -2.38 -1.40
CA SER A 87 4.88 -0.97 -1.68
C SER A 87 6.31 -0.63 -1.29
N ASP A 88 6.82 0.50 -1.77
CA ASP A 88 8.16 0.96 -1.44
C ASP A 88 8.32 1.19 0.07
N ALA A 89 7.25 1.63 0.76
CA ALA A 89 7.22 1.76 2.20
C ALA A 89 5.79 1.58 2.75
N GLY A 90 5.65 0.81 3.83
CA GLY A 90 4.40 0.67 4.56
C GLY A 90 3.44 -0.35 3.95
N THR A 91 2.14 -0.12 4.10
CA THR A 91 1.11 -1.05 3.64
C THR A 91 0.65 -0.67 2.22
N PRO A 92 0.72 -1.59 1.24
CA PRO A 92 0.24 -1.31 -0.11
C PRO A 92 -1.22 -0.85 -0.13
N LEU A 93 -1.61 -0.16 -1.22
CA LEU A 93 -2.94 0.42 -1.46
C LEU A 93 -3.25 1.69 -0.65
N LEU A 94 -2.41 2.09 0.31
CA LEU A 94 -2.59 3.31 1.08
C LEU A 94 -1.78 4.46 0.47
N SER A 95 -2.35 5.06 -0.58
CA SER A 95 -1.67 6.03 -1.48
C SER A 95 -0.59 5.40 -2.37
N ASP A 96 -0.69 4.09 -2.60
CA ASP A 96 0.19 3.29 -3.45
C ASP A 96 -0.64 2.54 -4.53
N PRO A 97 -0.02 2.12 -5.66
CA PRO A 97 -0.68 1.31 -6.69
C PRO A 97 -1.08 -0.09 -6.18
N GLY A 98 -1.95 -0.78 -6.94
CA GLY A 98 -2.33 -2.18 -6.68
C GLY A 98 -3.83 -2.44 -6.54
N ALA A 99 -4.64 -1.39 -6.41
CA ALA A 99 -6.08 -1.53 -6.18
C ALA A 99 -6.79 -2.26 -7.33
N ARG A 100 -6.35 -2.04 -8.58
CA ARG A 100 -6.93 -2.72 -9.74
C ARG A 100 -6.59 -4.20 -9.71
N LEU A 101 -5.36 -4.55 -9.38
CA LEU A 101 -4.95 -5.96 -9.29
C LEU A 101 -5.73 -6.69 -8.19
N VAL A 102 -5.88 -6.08 -7.01
CA VAL A 102 -6.64 -6.66 -5.90
C VAL A 102 -8.11 -6.86 -6.28
N SER A 103 -8.75 -5.85 -6.88
CA SER A 103 -10.13 -5.97 -7.36
C SER A 103 -10.27 -7.11 -8.37
N ALA A 104 -9.42 -7.14 -9.40
CA ALA A 104 -9.50 -8.15 -10.45
C ALA A 104 -9.21 -9.57 -9.94
N ALA A 105 -8.33 -9.71 -8.93
CA ALA A 105 -8.08 -10.99 -8.27
C ALA A 105 -9.33 -11.47 -7.52
N LEU A 106 -9.95 -10.60 -6.73
CA LEU A 106 -11.20 -10.91 -6.00
C LEU A 106 -12.33 -11.28 -6.96
N ASP A 107 -12.52 -10.51 -8.04
CA ASP A 107 -13.52 -10.78 -9.07
C ASP A 107 -13.30 -12.14 -9.76
N ALA A 108 -12.06 -12.60 -9.83
CA ALA A 108 -11.67 -13.90 -10.37
C ALA A 108 -11.76 -15.05 -9.35
N GLY A 109 -12.20 -14.80 -8.11
CA GLY A 109 -12.29 -15.78 -7.04
C GLY A 109 -10.94 -16.16 -6.42
N VAL A 110 -9.88 -15.37 -6.66
CA VAL A 110 -8.57 -15.56 -6.05
C VAL A 110 -8.60 -15.05 -4.60
N VAL A 111 -7.96 -15.81 -3.70
CA VAL A 111 -7.85 -15.38 -2.31
C VAL A 111 -6.81 -14.28 -2.16
N VAL A 112 -7.23 -13.11 -1.68
CA VAL A 112 -6.33 -12.02 -1.30
C VAL A 112 -6.05 -12.10 0.20
N THR A 113 -4.78 -12.21 0.59
CA THR A 113 -4.34 -12.38 1.98
C THR A 113 -3.48 -11.20 2.43
N PRO A 114 -3.97 -10.30 3.31
CA PRO A 114 -3.16 -9.22 3.84
C PRO A 114 -2.13 -9.73 4.87
N ILE A 115 -0.89 -9.25 4.77
CA ILE A 115 0.17 -9.45 5.76
C ILE A 115 0.38 -8.12 6.50
N PRO A 116 0.03 -8.07 7.80
CA PRO A 116 0.16 -6.86 8.60
C PRO A 116 1.63 -6.51 8.80
N GLY A 117 1.89 -5.22 8.99
CA GLY A 117 3.22 -4.68 9.23
C GLY A 117 3.17 -3.19 9.46
N ALA A 118 4.27 -2.51 9.15
CA ALA A 118 4.42 -1.09 9.40
C ALA A 118 3.37 -0.25 8.64
N SER A 119 2.81 0.75 9.34
CA SER A 119 1.84 1.69 8.79
C SER A 119 2.11 3.08 9.39
N ALA A 120 2.48 4.04 8.54
CA ALA A 120 2.83 5.39 8.99
C ALA A 120 1.62 6.10 9.63
N LEU A 121 0.43 5.97 9.04
CA LEU A 121 -0.80 6.56 9.59
C LEU A 121 -1.14 6.01 10.99
N LEU A 122 -1.04 4.69 11.20
CA LEU A 122 -1.38 4.09 12.49
C LEU A 122 -0.32 4.43 13.53
N SER A 123 0.96 4.40 13.14
CA SER A 123 2.08 4.76 14.04
C SER A 123 1.95 6.21 14.51
N ALA A 124 1.60 7.13 13.60
CA ALA A 124 1.35 8.52 13.94
C ALA A 124 0.13 8.67 14.86
N LEU A 125 -1.00 8.03 14.52
CA LEU A 125 -2.24 8.14 15.30
C LEU A 125 -2.05 7.71 16.75
N VAL A 126 -1.47 6.52 16.99
CA VAL A 126 -1.33 5.97 18.36
C VAL A 126 -0.34 6.74 19.22
N ALA A 127 0.60 7.48 18.61
CA ALA A 127 1.56 8.32 19.30
C ALA A 127 1.11 9.79 19.44
N SER A 128 0.05 10.20 18.73
CA SER A 128 -0.34 11.62 18.61
C SER A 128 -0.96 12.24 19.87
N GLY A 129 -1.53 11.42 20.76
CA GLY A 129 -2.36 11.91 21.87
C GLY A 129 -3.75 12.44 21.44
N ILE A 130 -4.10 12.34 20.16
CA ILE A 130 -5.40 12.72 19.60
C ILE A 130 -6.38 11.54 19.73
N ASN A 131 -7.69 11.81 19.82
CA ASN A 131 -8.74 10.79 19.88
C ASN A 131 -8.67 9.85 18.65
N SER A 132 -8.59 8.54 18.89
CA SER A 132 -8.51 7.51 17.85
C SER A 132 -9.79 6.67 17.69
N GLU A 133 -10.90 7.02 18.35
CA GLU A 133 -12.18 6.28 18.28
C GLU A 133 -12.78 6.33 16.88
N ARG A 134 -12.72 7.50 16.23
CA ARG A 134 -13.15 7.72 14.85
C ARG A 134 -12.11 8.58 14.18
N PHE A 135 -11.69 8.15 12.99
CA PHE A 135 -10.78 8.94 12.18
C PHE A 135 -11.04 8.69 10.69
N THR A 136 -10.69 9.69 9.87
CA THR A 136 -10.67 9.58 8.42
C THR A 136 -9.26 9.77 7.91
N PHE A 137 -8.81 8.89 7.02
CA PHE A 137 -7.54 9.03 6.31
C PHE A 137 -7.80 9.61 4.90
N TYR A 138 -7.18 10.74 4.58
CA TYR A 138 -7.35 11.45 3.31
C TYR A 138 -6.26 11.16 2.28
N GLY A 139 -5.17 10.48 2.66
CA GLY A 139 -3.98 10.41 1.82
C GLY A 139 -3.38 11.81 1.64
N PHE A 140 -3.02 12.16 0.41
CA PHE A 140 -2.41 13.45 0.08
C PHE A 140 -3.44 14.45 -0.46
N PHE A 141 -3.32 15.71 -0.05
CA PHE A 141 -4.14 16.78 -0.62
C PHE A 141 -3.89 16.99 -2.11
N PRO A 142 -4.92 17.36 -2.89
CA PRO A 142 -4.75 17.89 -4.24
C PRO A 142 -3.72 19.03 -4.27
N ARG A 143 -2.97 19.12 -5.37
CA ARG A 143 -1.82 20.02 -5.45
C ARG A 143 -2.19 21.49 -5.32
N LYS A 144 -3.32 21.92 -5.89
CA LYS A 144 -3.78 23.32 -5.91
C LYS A 144 -5.23 23.43 -6.38
N GLY A 145 -5.78 24.64 -6.32
CA GLY A 145 -7.05 24.98 -6.96
C GLY A 145 -8.28 24.59 -6.16
N ARG A 146 -9.42 24.52 -6.83
CA ARG A 146 -10.73 24.30 -6.21
C ARG A 146 -10.80 22.98 -5.43
N ASP A 147 -10.20 21.92 -5.96
CA ASP A 147 -10.25 20.60 -5.31
C ASP A 147 -9.49 20.61 -3.97
N ARG A 148 -8.34 21.31 -3.92
CA ARG A 148 -7.60 21.51 -2.67
C ARG A 148 -8.42 22.28 -1.65
N ALA A 149 -8.97 23.43 -2.04
CA ALA A 149 -9.81 24.25 -1.16
C ALA A 149 -11.04 23.48 -0.65
N SER A 150 -11.69 22.70 -1.51
CA SER A 150 -12.83 21.87 -1.14
C SER A 150 -12.44 20.78 -0.13
N THR A 151 -11.29 20.11 -0.36
CA THR A 151 -10.81 19.05 0.54
C THR A 151 -10.45 19.61 1.92
N LEU A 152 -9.82 20.79 1.96
CA LEU A 152 -9.49 21.46 3.22
C LEU A 152 -10.74 21.89 3.99
N ALA A 153 -11.73 22.47 3.31
CA ALA A 153 -13.01 22.84 3.93
C ALA A 153 -13.78 21.61 4.47
N GLU A 154 -13.77 20.51 3.73
CA GLU A 154 -14.34 19.24 4.18
C GLU A 154 -13.64 18.74 5.45
N LEU A 155 -12.31 18.71 5.44
CA LEU A 155 -11.50 18.25 6.57
C LEU A 155 -11.76 19.08 7.84
N ALA A 156 -11.83 20.41 7.70
CA ALA A 156 -12.13 21.32 8.81
C ALA A 156 -13.54 21.11 9.41
N SER A 157 -14.47 20.54 8.64
CA SER A 157 -15.83 20.25 9.09
C SER A 157 -15.99 18.92 9.82
N LEU A 158 -14.94 18.07 9.84
CA LEU A 158 -15.05 16.73 10.42
C LEU A 158 -15.20 16.77 11.95
N PRO A 159 -16.13 15.99 12.52
CA PRO A 159 -16.33 15.94 13.96
C PRO A 159 -15.33 15.00 14.67
N HIS A 160 -14.33 14.49 13.95
CA HIS A 160 -13.40 13.48 14.44
C HIS A 160 -12.04 13.65 13.77
N THR A 161 -11.04 12.90 14.23
CA THR A 161 -9.66 13.01 13.76
C THR A 161 -9.52 12.84 12.25
N ALA A 162 -8.70 13.69 11.64
CA ALA A 162 -8.28 13.55 10.25
C ALA A 162 -6.79 13.22 10.21
N ILE A 163 -6.42 12.28 9.33
CA ILE A 163 -5.03 11.93 9.07
C ILE A 163 -4.73 12.21 7.61
N VAL A 164 -3.68 12.99 7.37
CA VAL A 164 -3.22 13.39 6.05
C VAL A 164 -1.74 13.04 5.91
N TYR A 165 -1.34 12.68 4.69
CA TYR A 165 0.07 12.68 4.30
C TYR A 165 0.38 13.97 3.55
N GLU A 166 1.60 14.47 3.71
CA GLU A 166 2.06 15.66 2.99
C GLU A 166 3.54 15.54 2.63
N ALA A 167 3.89 16.08 1.46
CA ALA A 167 5.28 16.15 1.02
C ALA A 167 6.05 17.20 1.85
N PRO A 168 7.34 16.98 2.17
CA PRO A 168 8.13 17.91 2.99
C PRO A 168 8.13 19.35 2.46
N THR A 169 8.13 19.52 1.14
CA THR A 169 8.15 20.83 0.47
C THR A 169 6.83 21.59 0.52
N ARG A 170 5.72 20.92 0.86
CA ARG A 170 4.37 21.49 0.93
C ARG A 170 3.88 21.68 2.36
N LEU A 171 4.51 21.02 3.32
CA LEU A 171 4.05 20.95 4.71
C LEU A 171 3.76 22.33 5.32
N ALA A 172 4.68 23.28 5.19
CA ALA A 172 4.52 24.61 5.77
C ALA A 172 3.30 25.37 5.21
N GLU A 173 3.06 25.28 3.90
CA GLU A 173 1.91 25.88 3.23
C GLU A 173 0.61 25.21 3.69
N THR A 174 0.57 23.88 3.70
CA THR A 174 -0.60 23.11 4.16
C THR A 174 -0.96 23.43 5.61
N LEU A 175 0.03 23.55 6.51
CA LEU A 175 -0.23 23.93 7.91
C LEU A 175 -0.79 25.34 8.04
N THR A 176 -0.30 26.29 7.24
CA THR A 176 -0.81 27.67 7.23
C THR A 176 -2.27 27.71 6.76
N GLU A 177 -2.62 26.93 5.74
CA GLU A 177 -4.00 26.85 5.24
C GLU A 177 -4.94 26.18 6.25
N LEU A 178 -4.47 25.16 6.97
CA LEU A 178 -5.25 24.50 8.03
C LEU A 178 -5.48 25.43 9.22
N GLU A 179 -4.44 26.13 9.68
CA GLU A 179 -4.56 27.12 10.77
C GLU A 179 -5.58 28.23 10.43
N ALA A 180 -5.64 28.65 9.16
CA ALA A 180 -6.60 29.66 8.71
C ALA A 180 -8.07 29.18 8.74
N LEU A 181 -8.32 27.88 8.88
CA LEU A 181 -9.67 27.30 8.94
C LEU A 181 -10.20 27.11 10.37
N GLY A 182 -9.34 27.29 11.39
CA GLY A 182 -9.67 27.11 12.81
C GLY A 182 -9.30 25.74 13.36
#